data_AF-E6QIJ2-F1
#
_entry.id   AF-E6QIJ2-F1
#
_cell.length_a   1.000
_cell.length_b   1.000
_cell.length_c   1.000
_cell.angle_alpha   90.00
_cell.angle_beta   90.00
_cell.angle_gamma   90.00
#
_symmetry.space_group_name_H-M   'P 1'
#
loop_
_entity.id
_entity.type
_entity.pdbx_description
1 polymer ?
#
loop_
_entity_poly.entity_id
_entity_poly.type
_entity_poly.pdbx_seq_one_letter_code
_entity_poly.pdbx_strand_id
1 'polypeptide(L)'
;MAGKEARDAMKALLVTGMEGAENCAAALKTLLNLEFEVSGGRRAAMAALKHNEYAIVVVDEALVDADPTGADVLWEMTGLAIPLQVNFALSGAQRVAREIRTALSRRDREHALARQAAAVAMETELKTTVAGLLLHSQLALAERELPGPLAEKLRVVADLVGSLRQQLTPGIVGPSRM
;
A
#
# COMPACT_ATOMS: atom_id res chain seq x y z
N MET A 1 -12.22 6.58 8.60
CA MET A 1 -11.35 7.74 8.86
C MET A 1 -9.87 7.47 8.62
N ALA A 2 -9.36 6.23 8.80
CA ALA A 2 -7.95 5.87 8.54
C ALA A 2 -7.44 6.10 7.10
N GLY A 3 -8.31 6.10 6.08
CA GLY A 3 -7.91 6.37 4.69
C GLY A 3 -7.74 7.85 4.34
N LYS A 4 -8.18 8.78 5.21
CA LYS A 4 -8.05 10.23 4.99
C LYS A 4 -6.73 10.75 5.57
N GLU A 5 -6.34 10.28 6.76
CA GLU A 5 -5.07 10.64 7.40
C GLU A 5 -3.84 10.11 6.65
N ALA A 6 -3.93 8.93 6.01
CA ALA A 6 -2.87 8.42 5.14
C ALA A 6 -2.73 9.18 3.81
N ARG A 7 -3.78 9.89 3.37
CA ARG A 7 -3.76 10.76 2.18
C ARG A 7 -3.21 12.16 2.50
N ASP A 8 -3.40 12.64 3.73
CA ASP A 8 -2.98 13.98 4.16
C ASP A 8 -1.45 14.14 4.35
N ALA A 9 -0.65 13.06 4.33
CA ALA A 9 0.82 13.12 4.42
C ALA A 9 1.53 12.60 3.16
N MET A 10 0.80 12.48 2.05
CA MET A 10 1.34 11.90 0.83
C MET A 10 2.06 12.99 0.02
N LYS A 11 3.38 12.85 -0.17
CA LYS A 11 4.18 13.79 -0.97
C LYS A 11 4.30 13.31 -2.42
N ALA A 12 4.32 14.25 -3.35
CA ALA A 12 4.66 14.06 -4.75
C ALA A 12 5.98 14.76 -5.08
N LEU A 13 6.74 14.17 -5.98
CA LEU A 13 7.96 14.77 -6.53
C LEU A 13 7.71 15.19 -7.98
N LEU A 14 8.04 16.42 -8.31
CA LEU A 14 8.03 16.96 -9.67
C LEU A 14 9.47 17.15 -10.13
N VAL A 15 9.91 16.39 -11.13
CA VAL A 15 11.25 16.44 -11.70
C VAL A 15 11.17 17.10 -13.07
N THR A 16 11.51 18.38 -13.14
CA THR A 16 11.41 19.15 -14.38
C THR A 16 12.44 20.28 -14.39
N GLY A 17 12.96 20.60 -15.58
CA GLY A 17 13.76 21.79 -15.82
C GLY A 17 12.95 23.00 -16.29
N MET A 18 11.61 22.89 -16.34
CA MET A 18 10.76 23.94 -16.88
C MET A 18 10.81 25.22 -16.03
N GLU A 19 10.76 26.36 -16.69
CA GLU A 19 10.53 27.63 -16.02
C GLU A 19 9.10 27.65 -15.44
N GLY A 20 8.95 28.16 -14.21
CA GLY A 20 7.66 28.20 -13.53
C GLY A 20 7.19 26.87 -12.95
N ALA A 21 8.07 25.88 -12.77
CA ALA A 21 7.76 24.60 -12.14
C ALA A 21 7.05 24.75 -10.77
N GLU A 22 7.46 25.74 -9.96
CA GLU A 22 6.83 26.06 -8.66
C GLU A 22 5.37 26.52 -8.81
N ASN A 23 5.06 27.30 -9.84
CA ASN A 23 3.69 27.72 -10.11
C ASN A 23 2.82 26.53 -10.54
N CYS A 24 3.39 25.61 -11.33
CA CYS A 24 2.73 24.36 -11.69
C CYS A 24 2.47 23.51 -10.44
N ALA A 25 3.46 23.34 -9.57
CA ALA A 25 3.34 22.61 -8.31
C ALA A 25 2.27 23.22 -7.39
N ALA A 26 2.20 24.55 -7.26
CA ALA A 26 1.17 25.23 -6.49
C ALA A 26 -0.24 25.02 -7.06
N ALA A 27 -0.39 25.06 -8.39
CA ALA A 27 -1.65 24.75 -9.06
C ALA A 27 -2.05 23.29 -8.82
N LEU A 28 -1.11 22.34 -8.95
CA LEU A 28 -1.36 20.92 -8.72
C LEU A 28 -1.74 20.63 -7.27
N LYS A 29 -1.05 21.26 -6.30
CA LYS A 29 -1.40 21.18 -4.88
C LYS A 29 -2.84 21.57 -4.63
N THR A 30 -3.30 22.67 -5.24
CA THR A 30 -4.69 23.14 -5.11
C THR A 30 -5.69 22.16 -5.75
N LEU A 31 -5.34 21.56 -6.89
CA LEU A 31 -6.22 20.64 -7.62
C LEU A 31 -6.31 19.23 -7.05
N LEU A 32 -5.29 18.81 -6.29
CA LEU A 32 -5.12 17.45 -5.81
C LEU A 32 -5.09 17.31 -4.29
N ASN A 33 -4.95 18.42 -3.55
CA ASN A 33 -4.72 18.43 -2.10
C ASN A 33 -3.54 17.52 -1.72
N LEU A 34 -2.44 17.67 -2.46
CA LEU A 34 -1.22 16.87 -2.34
C LEU A 34 -0.02 17.82 -2.26
N GLU A 35 0.94 17.54 -1.39
CA GLU A 35 2.17 18.34 -1.31
C GLU A 35 3.11 17.97 -2.46
N PHE A 36 3.65 18.98 -3.14
CA PHE A 36 4.58 18.80 -4.25
C PHE A 36 5.96 19.37 -3.89
N GLU A 37 6.98 18.54 -4.03
CA GLU A 37 8.39 18.96 -4.00
C GLU A 37 8.89 19.08 -5.44
N VAL A 38 9.58 20.17 -5.76
CA VAL A 38 10.12 20.41 -7.11
C VAL A 38 11.62 20.14 -7.12
N SER A 39 12.06 19.37 -8.09
CA SER A 39 13.46 19.10 -8.37
C SER A 39 13.80 19.54 -9.79
N GLY A 40 14.70 20.52 -9.90
CA GLY A 40 15.15 21.13 -11.17
C GLY A 40 15.94 20.20 -12.12
N GLY A 41 15.92 18.89 -11.89
CA GLY A 41 16.65 17.92 -12.69
C GLY A 41 17.01 16.64 -11.93
N ARG A 42 17.57 15.69 -12.66
CA ARG A 42 17.81 14.31 -12.20
C ARG A 42 18.65 14.21 -10.93
N ARG A 43 19.76 14.95 -10.82
CA ARG A 43 20.65 14.87 -9.64
C ARG A 43 19.93 15.28 -8.36
N ALA A 44 19.16 16.37 -8.41
CA ALA A 44 18.35 16.83 -7.28
C ALA A 44 17.25 15.81 -6.94
N ALA A 45 16.58 15.27 -7.96
CA ALA A 45 15.55 14.24 -7.78
C ALA A 45 16.10 12.97 -7.12
N MET A 46 17.28 12.49 -7.54
CA MET A 46 17.92 11.33 -6.91
C MET A 46 18.28 11.58 -5.44
N ALA A 47 18.70 12.80 -5.09
CA ALA A 47 18.93 13.17 -3.69
C ALA A 47 17.61 13.18 -2.90
N ALA A 48 16.55 13.75 -3.48
CA ALA A 48 15.23 13.80 -2.88
C ALA A 48 14.66 12.40 -2.62
N LEU A 49 14.79 11.48 -3.59
CA LEU A 49 14.34 10.08 -3.49
C LEU A 49 15.13 9.24 -2.48
N LYS A 50 16.36 9.64 -2.13
CA LYS A 50 17.13 8.98 -1.06
C LYS A 50 16.66 9.33 0.34
N HIS A 51 16.05 10.51 0.51
CA HIS A 51 15.72 11.05 1.83
C HIS A 51 14.23 11.08 2.14
N ASN A 52 13.38 11.00 1.11
CA ASN A 52 11.94 11.08 1.25
C ASN A 52 11.26 9.96 0.46
N GLU A 53 10.14 9.49 0.99
CA GLU A 53 9.21 8.63 0.26
C GLU A 53 8.14 9.48 -0.42
N TYR A 54 7.82 9.11 -1.65
CA TYR A 54 6.78 9.76 -2.46
C TYR A 54 5.74 8.75 -2.87
N ALA A 55 4.50 9.19 -3.07
CA ALA A 55 3.49 8.33 -3.69
C ALA A 55 3.51 8.40 -5.22
N ILE A 56 3.99 9.51 -5.77
CA ILE A 56 4.11 9.70 -7.20
C ILE A 56 5.34 10.55 -7.52
N VAL A 57 6.06 10.15 -8.56
CA VAL A 57 7.20 10.88 -9.10
C VAL A 57 6.86 11.23 -10.54
N VAL A 58 6.67 12.52 -10.79
CA VAL A 58 6.34 13.05 -12.11
C VAL A 58 7.61 13.56 -12.75
N VAL A 59 8.01 13.01 -13.90
CA VAL A 59 9.22 13.42 -14.60
C VAL A 59 8.86 14.02 -15.95
N ASP A 60 9.51 15.15 -16.24
CA ASP A 60 9.38 15.82 -17.51
C ASP A 60 9.95 14.97 -18.65
N GLU A 61 9.16 14.78 -19.69
CA GLU A 61 9.55 14.07 -20.91
C GLU A 61 10.83 14.66 -21.52
N ALA A 62 11.02 15.97 -21.48
CA ALA A 62 12.23 16.61 -22.00
C ALA A 62 13.51 16.16 -21.25
N LEU A 63 13.41 15.82 -19.95
CA LEU A 63 14.53 15.29 -19.18
C LEU A 63 14.81 13.82 -19.50
N VAL A 64 13.77 13.05 -19.81
CA VAL A 64 13.88 11.65 -20.22
C VAL A 64 14.52 11.56 -21.59
N ASP A 65 14.07 12.37 -22.54
CA ASP A 65 14.57 12.38 -23.91
C ASP A 65 16.04 12.84 -23.99
N ALA A 66 16.45 13.76 -23.11
CA ALA A 66 17.82 14.27 -23.06
C ALA A 66 18.84 13.24 -22.54
N ASP A 67 18.42 12.33 -21.64
CA ASP A 67 19.28 11.31 -21.03
C ASP A 67 18.46 10.07 -20.63
N PRO A 68 18.14 9.17 -21.59
CA PRO A 68 17.30 8.01 -21.34
C PRO A 68 17.91 7.05 -20.31
N THR A 69 19.22 6.81 -20.36
CA THR A 69 19.92 5.95 -19.39
C THR A 69 19.86 6.55 -17.98
N GLY A 70 19.98 7.88 -17.86
CA GLY A 70 19.76 8.55 -16.59
C GLY A 70 18.32 8.44 -16.08
N ALA A 71 17.33 8.46 -16.98
CA ALA A 71 15.93 8.28 -16.62
C ALA A 71 15.65 6.86 -16.10
N ASP A 72 16.26 5.83 -16.68
CA ASP A 72 16.14 4.45 -16.19
C ASP A 72 16.58 4.32 -14.72
N VAL A 73 17.72 4.92 -14.39
CA VAL A 73 18.21 4.95 -12.99
C VAL A 73 17.24 5.70 -12.07
N LEU A 74 16.64 6.79 -12.56
CA LEU A 74 15.63 7.53 -11.80
C LEU A 74 14.39 6.66 -11.55
N TRP A 75 13.96 5.86 -12.53
CA TRP A 75 12.83 4.93 -12.41
C TRP A 75 13.07 3.83 -11.38
N GLU A 76 14.26 3.25 -11.38
CA GLU A 76 14.66 2.27 -10.36
C GLU A 76 14.63 2.86 -8.94
N MET A 77 14.98 4.15 -8.79
CA MET A 77 14.97 4.84 -7.51
C MET A 77 13.58 5.29 -7.03
N THR A 78 12.54 5.21 -7.85
CA THR A 78 11.18 5.61 -7.43
C THR A 78 10.55 4.63 -6.43
N GLY A 79 11.08 3.41 -6.33
CA GLY A 79 10.66 2.42 -5.33
C GLY A 79 9.17 2.06 -5.45
N LEU A 80 8.37 2.40 -4.44
CA LEU A 80 6.92 2.15 -4.42
C LEU A 80 6.10 3.33 -4.97
N ALA A 81 6.74 4.46 -5.26
CA ALA A 81 6.11 5.61 -5.87
C ALA A 81 5.66 5.27 -7.29
N ILE A 82 4.57 5.86 -7.74
CA ILE A 82 4.12 5.68 -9.11
C ILE A 82 5.00 6.57 -10.02
N PRO A 83 5.75 6.02 -10.98
CA PRO A 83 6.41 6.85 -11.97
C PRO A 83 5.39 7.37 -13.00
N LEU A 84 5.43 8.66 -13.30
CA LEU A 84 4.60 9.30 -14.32
C LEU A 84 5.48 10.19 -15.20
N GLN A 85 5.51 9.92 -16.50
CA GLN A 85 6.18 10.78 -17.47
C GLN A 85 5.16 11.75 -18.08
N VAL A 86 5.51 13.04 -18.12
CA VAL A 86 4.64 14.11 -18.62
C VAL A 86 5.42 15.06 -19.51
N ASN A 87 4.88 15.36 -20.69
CA ASN A 87 5.37 16.46 -21.49
C ASN A 87 4.80 17.80 -20.99
N PHE A 88 5.57 18.53 -20.17
CA PHE A 88 5.12 19.80 -19.60
C PHE A 88 5.01 20.93 -20.63
N ALA A 89 5.71 20.84 -21.76
CA ALA A 89 5.58 21.81 -22.85
C ALA A 89 4.19 21.75 -23.50
N LEU A 90 3.52 20.59 -23.45
CA LEU A 90 2.20 20.36 -24.05
C LEU A 90 1.08 20.13 -23.02
N SER A 91 1.40 20.06 -21.73
CA SER A 91 0.46 19.70 -20.67
C SER A 91 0.35 20.80 -19.62
N GLY A 92 -0.81 21.46 -19.57
CA GLY A 92 -1.15 22.36 -18.47
C GLY A 92 -1.49 21.61 -17.18
N ALA A 93 -1.43 22.29 -16.03
CA ALA A 93 -1.64 21.72 -14.70
C ALA A 93 -2.94 20.90 -14.55
N GLN A 94 -4.03 21.28 -15.23
CA GLN A 94 -5.30 20.53 -15.23
C GLN A 94 -5.17 19.13 -15.84
N ARG A 95 -4.42 19.01 -16.94
CA ARG A 95 -4.19 17.72 -17.61
C ARG A 95 -3.34 16.83 -16.71
N VAL A 96 -2.24 17.37 -16.21
CA VAL A 96 -1.34 16.68 -15.29
C VAL A 96 -2.07 16.21 -14.03
N ALA A 97 -2.93 17.06 -13.45
CA ALA A 97 -3.75 16.68 -12.30
C ALA A 97 -4.69 15.49 -12.59
N ARG A 98 -5.28 15.41 -13.79
CA ARG A 98 -6.13 14.28 -14.17
C ARG A 98 -5.34 12.99 -14.29
N GLU A 99 -4.15 13.05 -14.87
CA GLU A 99 -3.25 11.90 -15.01
C GLU A 99 -2.80 11.40 -13.63
N ILE A 100 -2.34 12.29 -12.76
CA ILE A 100 -1.97 11.97 -11.37
C ILE A 100 -3.14 11.34 -10.61
N ARG A 101 -4.34 11.93 -10.69
CA ARG A 101 -5.52 11.39 -9.99
C ARG A 101 -5.88 9.99 -10.48
N THR A 102 -5.76 9.74 -11.78
CA THR A 102 -6.03 8.44 -12.37
C THR A 102 -5.01 7.41 -11.90
N ALA A 103 -3.73 7.77 -11.89
CA ALA A 103 -2.64 6.93 -11.41
C ALA A 103 -2.84 6.55 -9.93
N LEU A 104 -3.08 7.54 -9.06
CA LEU A 104 -3.33 7.31 -7.64
C LEU A 104 -4.58 6.45 -7.40
N SER A 105 -5.68 6.73 -8.10
CA SER A 105 -6.90 5.92 -7.96
C SER A 105 -6.71 4.48 -8.42
N ARG A 106 -5.86 4.24 -9.43
CA ARG A 106 -5.52 2.88 -9.88
C ARG A 106 -4.72 2.16 -8.80
N ARG A 107 -3.70 2.82 -8.23
CA ARG A 107 -2.85 2.27 -7.17
C ARG A 107 -3.64 1.93 -5.91
N ASP A 108 -4.58 2.79 -5.52
CA ASP A 108 -5.49 2.53 -4.38
C ASP A 108 -6.32 1.26 -4.59
N ARG A 109 -6.85 1.05 -5.80
CA ARG A 109 -7.64 -0.16 -6.13
C ARG A 109 -6.77 -1.41 -6.10
N GLU A 110 -5.58 -1.35 -6.71
CA GLU A 110 -4.63 -2.47 -6.70
C GLU A 110 -4.22 -2.85 -5.28
N HIS A 111 -3.92 -1.86 -4.42
CA HIS A 111 -3.61 -2.12 -3.01
C HIS A 111 -4.79 -2.71 -2.24
N ALA A 112 -6.01 -2.23 -2.48
CA ALA A 112 -7.20 -2.78 -1.81
C ALA A 112 -7.40 -4.25 -2.16
N LEU A 113 -7.28 -4.60 -3.45
CA LEU A 113 -7.37 -5.99 -3.91
C LEU A 113 -6.25 -6.86 -3.33
N ALA A 114 -5.01 -6.38 -3.35
CA ALA A 114 -3.87 -7.11 -2.78
C ALA A 114 -4.03 -7.36 -1.27
N ARG A 115 -4.49 -6.35 -0.51
CA ARG A 115 -4.77 -6.48 0.93
C ARG A 115 -5.88 -7.50 1.19
N GLN A 116 -6.94 -7.47 0.39
CA GLN A 116 -8.03 -8.44 0.52
C GLN A 116 -7.55 -9.86 0.23
N ALA A 117 -6.79 -10.06 -0.84
CA ALA A 117 -6.23 -11.37 -1.19
C ALA A 117 -5.30 -11.90 -0.09
N ALA A 118 -4.42 -11.04 0.45
CA ALA A 118 -3.55 -11.40 1.57
C ALA A 118 -4.34 -11.78 2.83
N ALA A 119 -5.38 -11.02 3.17
CA ALA A 119 -6.24 -11.33 4.32
C ALA A 119 -6.93 -12.70 4.18
N VAL A 120 -7.47 -13.01 3.00
CA VAL A 120 -8.10 -14.31 2.71
C VAL A 120 -7.10 -15.46 2.79
N ALA A 121 -5.89 -15.27 2.26
CA ALA A 121 -4.82 -16.27 2.34
C ALA A 121 -4.43 -16.56 3.80
N MET A 122 -4.22 -15.51 4.59
CA MET A 122 -3.90 -15.62 6.02
C MET A 122 -5.04 -16.28 6.81
N GLU A 123 -6.30 -15.90 6.54
CA GLU A 123 -7.47 -16.50 7.19
C GLU A 123 -7.54 -18.01 6.91
N THR A 124 -7.28 -18.41 5.67
CA THR A 124 -7.30 -19.83 5.25
C THR A 124 -6.19 -20.64 5.95
N GLU A 125 -4.98 -20.09 6.03
CA GLU A 125 -3.85 -20.70 6.72
C GLU A 125 -4.11 -20.84 8.22
N LEU A 126 -4.65 -19.79 8.86
CA LEU A 126 -4.99 -19.79 10.28
C LEU A 126 -6.08 -20.81 10.59
N LYS A 127 -7.15 -20.89 9.79
CA LYS A 127 -8.21 -21.90 9.95
C LYS A 127 -7.66 -23.32 9.88
N THR A 128 -6.75 -23.57 8.94
CA THR A 128 -6.12 -24.89 8.77
C THR A 128 -5.28 -25.25 9.98
N THR A 129 -4.44 -24.32 10.44
CA THR A 129 -3.59 -24.50 11.64
C THR A 129 -4.42 -24.73 12.90
N VAL A 130 -5.46 -23.92 13.11
CA VAL A 130 -6.39 -24.03 14.24
C VAL A 130 -7.15 -25.35 14.23
N ALA A 131 -7.62 -25.81 13.07
CA ALA A 131 -8.28 -27.11 12.93
C ALA A 131 -7.32 -28.26 13.32
N GLY A 132 -6.07 -28.20 12.86
CA GLY A 132 -5.03 -29.16 13.25
C GLY A 132 -4.77 -29.18 14.75
N LEU A 133 -4.58 -28.00 15.37
CA LEU A 133 -4.35 -27.88 16.81
C LEU A 133 -5.51 -28.42 17.65
N LEU A 134 -6.76 -28.16 17.26
CA LEU A 134 -7.93 -28.72 17.93
C LEU A 134 -7.97 -30.24 17.81
N LEU A 135 -7.74 -30.77 16.61
CA LEU A 135 -7.72 -32.22 16.38
C LEU A 135 -6.65 -32.88 17.23
N HIS A 136 -5.42 -32.36 17.24
CA HIS A 136 -4.33 -32.90 18.05
C HIS A 136 -4.61 -32.81 19.55
N SER A 137 -5.19 -31.71 20.03
CA SER A 137 -5.56 -31.55 21.44
C SER A 137 -6.66 -32.54 21.85
N GLN A 138 -7.65 -32.77 20.99
CA GLN A 138 -8.73 -33.74 21.22
C GLN A 138 -8.22 -35.18 21.19
N LEU A 139 -7.33 -35.52 20.25
CA LEU A 139 -6.71 -36.84 20.18
C LEU A 139 -5.87 -37.12 21.42
N ALA A 140 -5.05 -36.16 21.86
CA ALA A 140 -4.28 -36.28 23.10
C ALA A 140 -5.22 -36.51 24.30
N LEU A 141 -6.26 -35.69 24.46
CA LEU A 141 -7.25 -35.84 25.54
C LEU A 141 -7.99 -37.19 25.54
N ALA A 142 -8.04 -37.90 24.41
CA ALA A 142 -8.66 -39.21 24.29
C ALA A 142 -7.72 -40.38 24.69
N GLU A 143 -6.43 -40.13 24.93
CA GLU A 143 -5.47 -41.16 25.35
C GLU A 143 -5.76 -41.64 26.78
N ARG A 144 -5.69 -42.98 26.97
CA ARG A 144 -6.13 -43.64 28.21
C ARG A 144 -5.19 -43.44 29.41
N GLU A 145 -3.96 -42.99 29.20
CA GLU A 145 -2.92 -42.89 30.26
C GLU A 145 -2.51 -41.44 30.56
N LEU A 146 -3.43 -40.49 30.37
CA LEU A 146 -3.08 -39.07 30.49
C LEU A 146 -3.17 -38.57 31.94
N PRO A 147 -2.07 -38.02 32.52
CA PRO A 147 -2.09 -37.50 33.89
C PRO A 147 -3.09 -36.33 34.03
N GLY A 148 -3.89 -36.33 35.10
CA GLY A 148 -4.95 -35.34 35.34
C GLY A 148 -4.52 -33.86 35.18
N PRO A 149 -3.38 -33.42 35.74
CA PRO A 149 -2.89 -32.05 35.56
C PRO A 149 -2.53 -31.69 34.11
N LEU A 150 -2.14 -32.67 33.29
CA LEU A 150 -1.83 -32.46 31.87
C LEU A 150 -3.12 -32.40 31.03
N ALA A 151 -4.13 -33.19 31.39
CA ALA A 151 -5.45 -33.16 30.75
C ALA A 151 -6.13 -31.79 30.92
N GLU A 152 -6.06 -31.19 32.11
CA GLU A 152 -6.62 -29.85 32.35
C GLU A 152 -5.92 -28.76 31.52
N LYS A 153 -4.58 -28.84 31.37
CA LYS A 153 -3.85 -27.91 30.50
C LYS A 153 -4.23 -28.07 29.02
N LEU A 154 -4.42 -29.30 28.55
CA LEU A 154 -4.85 -29.58 27.18
C LEU A 154 -6.29 -29.10 26.90
N ARG A 155 -7.20 -29.17 27.89
CA ARG A 155 -8.53 -28.56 27.79
C ARG A 155 -8.46 -27.05 27.60
N VAL A 156 -7.65 -26.36 28.41
CA VAL A 156 -7.45 -24.91 28.27
C VAL A 156 -6.92 -24.55 26.88
N VAL A 157 -5.97 -25.32 26.34
CA VAL A 157 -5.47 -25.12 24.97
C VAL A 157 -6.58 -25.33 23.95
N ALA A 158 -7.37 -26.41 24.07
CA ALA A 158 -8.49 -26.67 23.17
C ALA A 158 -9.54 -25.55 23.20
N ASP A 159 -9.86 -25.01 24.38
CA ASP A 159 -10.82 -23.91 24.55
C ASP A 159 -10.32 -22.59 23.95
N LEU A 160 -9.03 -22.27 24.14
CA LEU A 160 -8.39 -21.09 23.54
C LEU A 160 -8.38 -21.18 22.02
N VAL A 161 -7.97 -22.33 21.47
CA VAL A 161 -7.96 -22.56 20.02
C VAL A 161 -9.39 -22.58 19.46
N GLY A 162 -10.36 -23.10 20.22
CA GLY A 162 -11.78 -23.08 19.86
C GLY A 162 -12.34 -21.66 19.77
N SER A 163 -11.95 -20.79 20.72
CA SER A 163 -12.31 -19.36 20.73
C SER A 163 -11.71 -18.63 19.54
N LEU A 164 -10.43 -18.90 19.21
CA LEU A 164 -9.77 -18.34 18.03
C LEU A 164 -10.46 -18.78 16.73
N ARG A 165 -10.90 -20.04 16.63
CA ARG A 165 -11.68 -20.53 15.47
C ARG A 165 -12.98 -19.76 15.29
N GLN A 166 -13.68 -19.44 16.38
CA GLN A 166 -14.92 -18.67 16.32
C GLN A 166 -14.68 -17.24 15.81
N GLN A 167 -13.58 -16.61 16.24
CA GLN A 167 -13.20 -15.27 15.77
C GLN A 167 -12.77 -15.25 14.29
N LEU A 168 -12.16 -16.34 13.80
CA LEU A 168 -11.75 -16.50 12.40
C LEU A 168 -12.89 -16.90 11.47
N THR A 169 -14.05 -17.32 11.99
CA THR A 169 -15.21 -17.64 11.17
C THR A 169 -15.99 -16.34 11.00
N PRO A 170 -16.05 -15.74 9.80
CA PRO A 170 -16.69 -14.45 9.64
C PRO A 170 -18.16 -14.57 10.08
N GLY A 171 -18.53 -13.79 11.10
CA GLY A 171 -19.92 -13.42 11.28
C GLY A 171 -20.36 -12.74 9.98
N ILE A 172 -21.39 -13.29 9.33
CA ILE A 172 -22.03 -12.71 8.15
C ILE A 172 -22.54 -11.32 8.56
N VAL A 173 -21.72 -10.29 8.38
CA VAL A 173 -22.19 -8.91 8.37
C VAL A 173 -22.78 -8.70 6.97
N GLY A 174 -24.08 -9.00 6.84
CA GLY A 174 -24.85 -8.67 5.66
C GLY A 174 -24.80 -7.15 5.38
N PRO A 175 -24.99 -6.72 4.12
CA PRO A 175 -24.94 -5.32 3.77
C PRO A 175 -26.02 -4.55 4.54
N SER A 176 -25.60 -3.62 5.38
CA SER A 176 -26.50 -2.61 5.96
C SER A 176 -27.02 -1.73 4.82
N ARG A 177 -28.24 -2.02 4.37
CA ARG A 177 -29.06 -1.09 3.59
C ARG A 177 -29.78 -0.17 4.58
N MET A 178 -29.44 1.12 4.58
CA MET A 178 -30.37 2.24 4.69
C MET A 178 -29.75 3.44 3.97
#